data_AF-A0A6N2JLG4-F1
#
_entry.id   AF-A0A6N2JLG4-F1
#
_cell.length_a   1.000
_cell.length_b   1.000
_cell.length_c   1.000
_cell.angle_alpha   90.00
_cell.angle_beta   90.00
_cell.angle_gamma   90.00
#
_symmetry.space_group_name_H-M   'P 1'
#
loop_
_entity.id
_entity.type
_entity.pdbx_description
1 polymer ?
#
loop_
_entity_poly.entity_id
_entity_poly.type
_entity_poly.pdbx_seq_one_letter_code
_entity_poly.pdbx_strand_id
1 'polypeptide(L)'
;MNKKPLYKDKSSIQTLREGLEEYYAINPHLTPPDSQPPEFAKILLAHDAGHVIYGCDTGMYDELKILPLFWWTSECTFQKFREMRKTPAVDVMYDDMIQQNGVLWLYGNILRVLPPLMPEVISIWFKTRNRNKLLPFLEFHPLLDRSLLDIRQEFDLLSFIK
;
A
#
# COMPACT_ATOMS: atom_id res chain seq x y z
N MET A 1 -18.99 -9.23 -14.77
CA MET A 1 -19.05 -8.99 -13.30
C MET A 1 -17.61 -8.92 -12.82
N ASN A 2 -17.10 -7.73 -12.50
CA ASN A 2 -15.74 -7.63 -11.93
C ASN A 2 -15.79 -8.19 -10.51
N LYS A 3 -15.24 -9.39 -10.34
CA LYS A 3 -15.08 -10.02 -9.03
C LYS A 3 -14.12 -9.14 -8.23
N LYS A 4 -14.49 -8.77 -7.00
CA LYS A 4 -13.58 -8.03 -6.10
C LYS A 4 -12.29 -8.87 -5.96
N PRO A 5 -11.09 -8.27 -6.10
CA PRO A 5 -9.84 -9.00 -5.91
C PRO A 5 -9.84 -9.71 -4.56
N LEU A 6 -9.39 -10.96 -4.54
CA LEU A 6 -9.43 -11.81 -3.36
C LEU A 6 -8.54 -11.26 -2.25
N TYR A 7 -7.39 -10.67 -2.59
CA TYR A 7 -6.52 -10.07 -1.59
C TYR A 7 -7.19 -8.92 -0.82
N LYS A 8 -8.23 -8.28 -1.37
CA LYS A 8 -8.99 -7.20 -0.70
C LYS A 8 -10.02 -7.72 0.31
N ASP A 9 -10.27 -9.02 0.39
CA ASP A 9 -11.03 -9.61 1.48
C ASP A 9 -10.16 -9.58 2.75
N LYS A 10 -10.64 -8.95 3.82
CA LYS A 10 -9.91 -8.88 5.11
C LYS A 10 -9.55 -10.27 5.66
N SER A 11 -10.32 -11.29 5.31
CA SER A 11 -10.15 -12.68 5.71
C SER A 11 -9.53 -13.57 4.62
N SER A 12 -8.94 -12.98 3.57
CA SER A 12 -8.25 -13.74 2.53
C SER A 12 -7.19 -14.67 3.12
N ILE A 13 -7.26 -15.93 2.70
CA ILE A 13 -6.31 -16.99 3.05
C ILE A 13 -5.19 -17.15 2.00
N GLN A 14 -5.20 -16.33 0.94
CA GLN A 14 -4.08 -16.28 0.00
C GLN A 14 -2.79 -15.97 0.75
N THR A 15 -1.69 -16.53 0.28
CA THR A 15 -0.37 -16.07 0.66
C THR A 15 -0.14 -14.63 0.17
N LEU A 16 0.78 -13.91 0.80
CA LEU A 16 1.18 -12.59 0.30
C LEU A 16 1.70 -12.66 -1.14
N ARG A 17 2.42 -13.73 -1.50
CA ARG A 17 2.88 -13.98 -2.87
C ARG A 17 1.73 -14.10 -3.85
N GLU A 18 0.73 -14.95 -3.57
CA GLU A 18 -0.45 -15.09 -4.43
C GLU A 18 -1.25 -13.79 -4.54
N GLY A 19 -1.32 -13.01 -3.45
CA GLY A 19 -1.96 -11.71 -3.46
C GLY A 19 -1.22 -10.67 -4.31
N LEU A 20 0.11 -10.70 -4.32
CA LEU A 20 0.95 -9.88 -5.21
C LEU A 20 0.78 -10.27 -6.68
N GLU A 21 0.75 -11.57 -6.97
CA GLU A 21 0.49 -12.08 -8.32
C GLU A 21 -0.88 -11.61 -8.84
N GLU A 22 -1.92 -11.70 -8.00
CA GLU A 22 -3.24 -11.16 -8.32
C GLU A 22 -3.21 -9.63 -8.52
N TYR A 23 -2.53 -8.90 -7.63
CA TYR A 23 -2.39 -7.44 -7.70
C TYR A 23 -1.76 -6.96 -9.01
N TYR A 24 -0.68 -7.59 -9.46
CA TYR A 24 -0.05 -7.24 -10.74
C TYR A 24 -0.90 -7.68 -11.94
N ALA A 25 -1.58 -8.82 -11.86
CA ALA A 25 -2.45 -9.30 -12.94
C ALA A 25 -3.62 -8.34 -13.22
N ILE A 26 -4.16 -7.68 -12.19
CA ILE A 26 -5.25 -6.70 -12.33
C ILE A 26 -4.76 -5.28 -12.62
N ASN A 27 -3.51 -4.96 -12.32
CA ASN A 27 -2.89 -3.65 -12.56
C ASN A 27 -1.71 -3.73 -13.56
N PRO A 28 -1.93 -4.15 -14.82
CA PRO A 28 -0.86 -4.36 -15.80
C PRO A 28 -0.17 -3.07 -16.26
N HIS A 29 -0.68 -1.91 -15.84
CA HIS A 29 -0.14 -0.59 -16.13
C HIS A 29 0.93 -0.15 -15.14
N LEU A 30 1.08 -0.84 -14.01
CA LEU A 30 2.10 -0.51 -13.02
C LEU A 30 3.47 -0.86 -13.56
N THR A 31 4.44 0.01 -13.28
CA THR A 31 5.85 -0.28 -13.55
C THR A 31 6.28 -1.57 -12.85
N PRO A 32 6.79 -2.58 -13.57
CA PRO A 32 7.30 -3.81 -12.97
C PRO A 32 8.52 -3.51 -12.09
N PRO A 33 8.59 -4.01 -10.84
CA PRO A 33 9.73 -3.71 -9.97
C PRO A 33 11.07 -4.22 -10.49
N ASP A 34 11.08 -5.31 -11.24
CA ASP A 34 12.28 -5.89 -11.88
C ASP A 34 12.85 -5.03 -13.01
N SER A 35 12.08 -4.07 -13.54
CA SER A 35 12.55 -3.13 -14.56
C SER A 35 13.36 -1.96 -13.97
N GLN A 36 13.52 -1.92 -12.66
CA GLN A 36 14.07 -0.77 -11.92
C GLN A 36 15.42 -1.09 -11.25
N PRO A 37 16.25 -0.07 -10.92
CA PRO A 37 17.47 -0.28 -10.16
C PRO A 37 17.18 -1.01 -8.82
N PRO A 38 18.07 -1.89 -8.33
CA PRO A 38 17.78 -2.79 -7.20
C PRO A 38 17.22 -2.12 -5.94
N GLU A 39 17.77 -0.97 -5.55
CA GLU A 39 17.30 -0.21 -4.39
C GLU A 39 15.88 0.36 -4.60
N PHE A 40 15.56 0.77 -5.83
CA PHE A 40 14.21 1.21 -6.17
C PHE A 40 13.25 0.00 -6.23
N ALA A 41 13.62 -1.07 -6.93
CA ALA A 41 12.84 -2.30 -7.01
C ALA A 41 12.38 -2.77 -5.62
N LYS A 42 13.27 -2.71 -4.63
CA LYS A 42 12.96 -3.05 -3.24
C LYS A 42 11.88 -2.15 -2.61
N ILE A 43 11.93 -0.84 -2.85
CA ILE A 43 10.93 0.11 -2.33
C ILE A 43 9.59 -0.09 -3.00
N LEU A 44 9.57 -0.30 -4.32
CA LEU A 44 8.36 -0.53 -5.10
C LEU A 44 7.68 -1.84 -4.67
N LEU A 45 8.45 -2.92 -4.54
CA LEU A 45 7.94 -4.19 -4.02
C LEU A 45 7.36 -4.07 -2.61
N ALA A 46 8.00 -3.32 -1.72
CA ALA A 46 7.51 -3.11 -0.36
C ALA A 46 6.20 -2.30 -0.35
N HIS A 47 6.09 -1.31 -1.22
CA HIS A 47 4.87 -0.53 -1.44
C HIS A 47 3.73 -1.42 -1.93
N ASP A 48 3.97 -2.22 -2.98
CA ASP A 48 2.97 -3.07 -3.61
C ASP A 48 2.53 -4.21 -2.67
N ALA A 49 3.48 -4.79 -1.92
CA ALA A 49 3.17 -5.74 -0.84
C ALA A 49 2.28 -5.08 0.24
N GLY A 50 2.50 -3.80 0.51
CA GLY A 50 1.63 -2.99 1.34
C GLY A 50 0.17 -2.98 0.85
N HIS A 51 -0.07 -2.70 -0.43
CA HIS A 51 -1.44 -2.71 -0.98
C HIS A 51 -2.14 -4.04 -0.71
N VAL A 52 -1.43 -5.15 -0.93
CA VAL A 52 -1.95 -6.50 -0.70
C VAL A 52 -2.23 -6.75 0.79
N ILE A 53 -1.29 -6.42 1.68
CA ILE A 53 -1.44 -6.62 3.14
C ILE A 53 -2.59 -5.78 3.71
N TYR A 54 -2.68 -4.50 3.33
CA TYR A 54 -3.73 -3.60 3.82
C TYR A 54 -5.06 -3.71 3.06
N GLY A 55 -5.12 -4.50 1.98
CA GLY A 55 -6.31 -4.64 1.15
C GLY A 55 -6.70 -3.35 0.42
N CYS A 56 -5.71 -2.53 0.10
CA CYS A 56 -5.84 -1.26 -0.61
C CYS A 56 -5.74 -1.47 -2.12
N ASP A 57 -6.53 -0.72 -2.89
CA ASP A 57 -6.44 -0.65 -4.34
C ASP A 57 -5.45 0.44 -4.81
N THR A 58 -5.30 0.61 -6.13
CA THR A 58 -4.49 1.68 -6.78
C THR A 58 -5.25 2.98 -7.02
N GLY A 59 -6.51 3.06 -6.57
CA GLY A 59 -7.31 4.28 -6.67
C GLY A 59 -6.85 5.35 -5.68
N MET A 60 -7.02 6.64 -6.05
CA MET A 60 -6.56 7.80 -5.25
C MET A 60 -6.94 7.75 -3.76
N TYR A 61 -8.12 7.23 -3.43
CA TYR A 61 -8.53 7.07 -2.02
C TYR A 61 -7.61 6.13 -1.26
N ASP A 62 -7.32 4.97 -1.83
CA ASP A 62 -6.50 3.95 -1.19
C ASP A 62 -5.01 4.33 -1.24
N GLU A 63 -4.54 4.98 -2.31
CA GLU A 63 -3.19 5.58 -2.40
C GLU A 63 -2.94 6.62 -1.30
N LEU A 64 -3.91 7.48 -1.01
CA LEU A 64 -3.77 8.46 0.09
C LEU A 64 -3.96 7.82 1.47
N LYS A 65 -4.77 6.77 1.57
CA LYS A 65 -5.00 6.03 2.81
C LYS A 65 -3.80 5.17 3.21
N ILE A 66 -3.07 4.59 2.25
CA ILE A 66 -1.97 3.66 2.55
C ILE A 66 -0.78 4.37 3.19
N LEU A 67 -0.56 5.65 2.88
CA LEU A 67 0.50 6.46 3.48
C LEU A 67 0.44 6.52 5.02
N PRO A 68 -0.66 6.97 5.66
CA PRO A 68 -0.76 6.94 7.12
C PRO A 68 -0.79 5.51 7.69
N LEU A 69 -1.27 4.51 6.94
CA LEU A 69 -1.14 3.12 7.37
C LEU A 69 0.33 2.71 7.46
N PHE A 70 1.13 2.97 6.44
CA PHE A 70 2.58 2.72 6.49
C PHE A 70 3.23 3.45 7.66
N TRP A 71 2.96 4.76 7.82
CA TRP A 71 3.62 5.56 8.84
C TRP A 71 3.35 5.11 10.28
N TRP A 72 2.20 4.50 10.55
CA TRP A 72 1.78 4.18 11.92
C TRP A 72 1.62 2.69 12.21
N THR A 73 1.66 1.83 11.20
CA THR A 73 1.55 0.36 11.39
C THR A 73 2.71 -0.42 10.81
N SER A 74 3.66 0.24 10.13
CA SER A 74 4.87 -0.39 9.60
C SER A 74 6.13 0.33 10.08
N GLU A 75 7.29 -0.29 9.84
CA GLU A 75 8.60 0.33 10.06
C GLU A 75 8.91 1.50 9.10
N CYS A 76 8.09 1.69 8.05
CA CYS A 76 8.19 2.84 7.15
C CYS A 76 7.57 4.08 7.79
N THR A 77 8.30 4.70 8.72
CA THR A 77 7.90 5.97 9.33
C THR A 77 7.84 7.10 8.29
N PHE A 78 7.16 8.20 8.64
CA PHE A 78 7.13 9.40 7.80
C PHE A 78 8.53 9.92 7.45
N GLN A 79 9.50 9.83 8.38
CA GLN A 79 10.88 10.23 8.11
C GLN A 79 11.51 9.34 7.04
N LYS A 80 11.36 8.01 7.15
CA LYS A 80 11.88 7.05 6.18
C LYS A 80 11.21 7.23 4.81
N PHE A 81 9.91 7.49 4.78
CA PHE A 81 9.22 7.86 3.55
C PHE A 81 9.79 9.12 2.90
N ARG A 82 10.09 10.17 3.68
CA ARG A 82 10.73 11.40 3.16
C ARG A 82 12.13 11.17 2.62
N GLU A 83 12.86 10.20 3.15
CA GLU A 83 14.16 9.80 2.60
C GLU A 83 13.97 9.05 1.28
N MET A 84 13.02 8.11 1.21
CA MET A 84 12.69 7.39 -0.02
C MET A 84 12.18 8.32 -1.12
N ARG A 85 11.46 9.40 -0.78
CA ARG A 85 11.04 10.47 -1.70
C ARG A 85 12.19 11.21 -2.39
N LYS A 86 13.43 11.11 -1.88
CA LYS A 86 14.62 11.67 -2.54
C LYS A 86 15.17 10.74 -3.61
N THR A 87 14.66 9.50 -3.69
CA THR A 87 14.99 8.54 -4.74
C THR A 87 13.97 8.66 -5.87
N PRO A 88 14.33 8.26 -7.11
CA PRO A 88 13.39 8.25 -8.24
C PRO A 88 12.17 7.34 -8.02
N ALA A 89 12.18 6.53 -6.96
CA ALA A 89 11.17 5.53 -6.72
C ALA A 89 9.75 6.09 -6.66
N VAL A 90 9.62 7.19 -5.93
CA VAL A 90 8.32 7.82 -5.74
C VAL A 90 7.91 8.60 -6.99
N ASP A 91 8.87 9.17 -7.71
CA ASP A 91 8.60 9.90 -8.95
C ASP A 91 8.00 8.97 -10.00
N VAL A 92 8.49 7.74 -10.13
CA VAL A 92 7.94 6.74 -11.06
C VAL A 92 6.48 6.36 -10.71
N MET A 93 6.15 6.20 -9.43
CA MET A 93 4.76 5.94 -9.01
C MET A 93 3.83 7.12 -9.38
N TYR A 94 4.30 8.36 -9.23
CA TYR A 94 3.55 9.55 -9.66
C TYR A 94 3.45 9.64 -11.19
N ASP A 95 4.52 9.32 -11.90
CA ASP A 95 4.57 9.33 -13.36
C ASP A 95 3.59 8.32 -13.95
N ASP A 96 3.51 7.10 -13.41
CA ASP A 96 2.53 6.08 -13.84
C ASP A 96 1.09 6.63 -13.70
N MET A 97 0.80 7.27 -12.56
CA MET A 97 -0.53 7.84 -12.29
C MET A 97 -0.85 9.06 -13.19
N ILE A 98 0.15 9.89 -13.49
CA ILE A 98 0.04 11.03 -14.40
C ILE A 98 -0.14 10.56 -15.84
N GLN A 99 0.63 9.56 -16.29
CA GLN A 99 0.53 9.01 -17.65
C GLN A 99 -0.85 8.40 -17.90
N GLN A 100 -1.43 7.73 -16.91
CA GLN A 100 -2.75 7.12 -17.05
C GLN A 100 -3.89 8.14 -17.05
N ASN A 101 -3.86 9.12 -16.14
CA ASN A 101 -5.04 9.93 -15.83
C ASN A 101 -4.86 11.44 -16.07
N GLY A 102 -3.62 11.91 -16.22
CA GLY A 102 -3.27 13.31 -16.40
C GLY A 102 -3.14 14.10 -15.10
N VAL A 103 -2.36 15.18 -15.16
CA VAL A 103 -2.00 16.02 -14.01
C VAL A 103 -3.22 16.74 -13.40
N LEU A 104 -4.13 17.25 -14.23
CA LEU A 104 -5.34 17.95 -13.74
C LEU A 104 -6.27 17.00 -12.99
N TRP A 105 -6.39 15.76 -13.46
CA TRP A 105 -7.17 14.72 -12.79
C TRP A 105 -6.53 14.37 -11.45
N LEU A 106 -5.20 14.25 -11.38
CA LEU A 106 -4.46 13.93 -10.17
C LEU A 106 -4.77 14.93 -9.04
N TYR A 107 -4.49 16.21 -9.26
CA TYR A 107 -4.73 17.24 -8.24
C TYR A 107 -6.21 17.42 -7.91
N GLY A 108 -7.09 17.32 -8.92
CA GLY A 108 -8.54 17.38 -8.70
C GLY A 108 -9.05 16.24 -7.83
N ASN A 109 -8.56 15.01 -8.02
CA ASN A 109 -8.95 13.86 -7.20
C ASN A 109 -8.38 13.93 -5.79
N ILE A 110 -7.13 14.39 -5.61
CA ILE A 110 -6.56 14.60 -4.28
C ILE A 110 -7.46 15.54 -3.46
N LEU A 111 -7.83 16.71 -4.02
CA LEU A 111 -8.69 17.68 -3.34
C LEU A 111 -10.09 17.12 -3.02
N ARG A 112 -10.62 16.24 -3.87
CA ARG A 112 -11.92 15.59 -3.66
C ARG A 112 -11.87 14.50 -2.59
N VAL A 113 -10.79 13.72 -2.55
CA VAL A 113 -10.61 12.55 -1.70
C VAL A 113 -10.17 12.92 -0.28
N LEU A 114 -9.39 13.99 -0.13
CA LEU A 114 -8.86 14.40 1.17
C LEU A 114 -9.96 14.62 2.23
N PRO A 115 -11.00 15.44 2.02
CA PRO A 115 -12.04 15.68 3.03
C PRO A 115 -12.72 14.40 3.58
N PRO A 116 -13.21 13.46 2.74
CA PRO A 116 -13.82 12.23 3.26
C PRO A 116 -12.81 11.24 3.85
N LEU A 117 -11.52 11.34 3.53
CA LEU A 117 -10.48 10.49 4.10
C LEU A 117 -10.06 10.94 5.51
N MET A 118 -10.16 12.24 5.84
CA MET A 118 -9.71 12.78 7.13
C MET A 118 -10.26 12.07 8.38
N PRO A 119 -11.57 11.74 8.48
CA PRO A 119 -12.08 11.00 9.65
C PRO A 119 -11.45 9.61 9.79
N GLU A 120 -11.16 8.93 8.67
CA GLU A 120 -10.52 7.62 8.66
C GLU A 120 -9.06 7.73 9.09
N VAL A 121 -8.33 8.75 8.64
CA VAL A 121 -6.94 9.04 9.09
C VAL A 121 -6.89 9.30 10.59
N ILE A 122 -7.81 10.11 11.13
CA ILE A 122 -7.91 10.36 12.57
C ILE A 122 -8.18 9.05 13.32
N SER A 123 -9.10 8.22 12.80
CA SER A 123 -9.40 6.91 13.38
C SER A 123 -8.19 5.97 13.38
N ILE A 124 -7.44 5.92 12.26
CA ILE A 124 -6.21 5.13 12.15
C ILE A 124 -5.22 5.60 13.21
N TRP A 125 -4.98 6.91 13.33
CA TRP A 125 -4.06 7.46 14.34
C TRP A 125 -4.45 7.05 15.76
N PHE A 126 -5.73 7.21 16.15
CA PHE A 126 -6.19 6.85 17.49
C PHE A 126 -6.02 5.36 17.80
N LYS A 127 -6.23 4.48 16.82
CA LYS A 127 -6.06 3.03 16.94
C LYS A 127 -4.59 2.60 16.94
N THR A 128 -3.70 3.41 16.38
CA THR A 128 -2.28 3.04 16.18
C THR A 128 -1.32 3.68 17.17
N ARG A 129 -1.72 4.76 17.86
CA ARG A 129 -0.86 5.54 18.77
C ARG A 129 -0.17 4.77 19.90
N ASN A 130 -0.65 3.58 20.28
CA ASN A 130 -0.11 2.76 21.38
C ASN A 130 0.35 1.37 20.92
N ARG A 131 0.68 1.20 19.63
CA ARG A 131 1.10 -0.09 19.09
C ARG A 131 2.59 -0.36 19.34
N ASN A 132 2.89 -1.61 19.66
CA ASN A 132 4.26 -2.11 19.80
C ASN A 132 4.70 -3.00 18.63
N LYS A 133 3.75 -3.53 17.85
CA LYS A 133 4.02 -4.38 16.69
C LYS A 133 3.90 -3.58 15.40
N LEU A 134 4.97 -3.57 14.62
CA LEU A 134 5.06 -2.90 13.32
C LEU A 134 5.36 -3.93 12.23
N LEU A 135 4.71 -3.77 11.09
CA LEU A 135 4.97 -4.56 9.90
C LEU A 135 6.38 -4.24 9.35
N PRO A 136 7.23 -5.26 9.07
CA PRO A 136 8.53 -5.04 8.44
C PRO A 136 8.31 -4.61 6.99
N PHE A 137 8.50 -3.33 6.71
CA PHE A 137 8.15 -2.76 5.40
C PHE A 137 9.14 -3.18 4.31
N LEU A 138 10.44 -2.88 4.48
CA LEU A 138 11.47 -3.23 3.49
C LEU A 138 11.90 -4.70 3.58
N GLU A 139 11.72 -5.32 4.76
CA GLU A 139 12.10 -6.70 5.05
C GLU A 139 10.87 -7.62 5.07
N PHE A 140 9.92 -7.39 4.15
CA PHE A 140 8.66 -8.14 4.08
C PHE A 140 8.80 -9.57 3.52
N HIS A 141 9.96 -9.91 2.93
CA HIS A 141 10.21 -11.20 2.27
C HIS A 141 9.85 -12.45 3.11
N PRO A 142 10.11 -12.51 4.43
CA PRO A 142 9.69 -13.64 5.27
C PRO A 142 8.17 -13.83 5.36
N LEU A 143 7.38 -12.83 4.95
CA LEU A 143 5.93 -12.86 4.94
C LEU A 143 5.34 -13.41 3.64
N LEU A 144 6.14 -13.57 2.57
CA LEU A 144 5.66 -13.92 1.23
C LEU A 144 4.82 -15.20 1.20
N ASP A 145 5.26 -16.23 1.92
CA ASP A 145 4.61 -17.55 1.91
C ASP A 145 3.61 -17.71 3.07
N ARG A 146 3.32 -16.63 3.81
CA ARG A 146 2.34 -16.61 4.90
C ARG A 146 1.00 -16.11 4.39
N SER A 147 -0.09 -16.61 4.99
CA SER A 147 -1.43 -16.16 4.62
C SER A 147 -1.66 -14.70 5.01
N LEU A 148 -2.42 -13.96 4.19
CA LEU A 148 -2.79 -12.57 4.47
C LEU A 148 -3.56 -12.46 5.78
N LEU A 149 -4.45 -13.42 6.08
CA LEU A 149 -5.15 -13.48 7.36
C LEU A 149 -4.18 -13.54 8.55
N ASP A 150 -3.17 -14.42 8.51
CA ASP A 150 -2.20 -14.55 9.60
C ASP A 150 -1.38 -13.28 9.79
N ILE A 151 -0.91 -12.68 8.68
CA ILE A 151 -0.17 -11.40 8.72
C ILE A 151 -1.05 -10.31 9.34
N ARG A 152 -2.29 -10.16 8.86
CA ARG A 152 -3.20 -9.12 9.35
C ARG A 152 -3.61 -9.32 10.80
N GLN A 153 -3.69 -10.55 11.29
CA GLN A 153 -3.93 -10.84 12.69
C GLN A 153 -2.71 -10.53 13.55
N GLU A 154 -1.52 -10.98 13.14
CA GLU A 154 -0.28 -10.76 13.90
C GLU A 154 0.02 -9.28 14.13
N PHE A 155 -0.18 -8.47 13.10
CA PHE A 155 0.03 -7.02 13.11
C PHE A 155 -1.25 -6.23 13.39
N ASP A 156 -2.30 -6.86 13.93
CA ASP A 156 -3.64 -6.30 14.24
C ASP A 156 -4.16 -5.28 13.20
N LEU A 157 -4.07 -5.62 11.93
CA LEU A 157 -4.43 -4.77 10.79
C LEU A 157 -5.90 -4.90 10.39
N LEU A 158 -6.58 -5.97 10.82
CA LEU A 158 -7.97 -6.27 10.44
C LEU A 158 -8.94 -5.10 10.68
N SER A 159 -8.68 -4.26 11.69
CA SER A 159 -9.54 -3.12 12.03
C SER A 159 -9.48 -1.94 11.06
N PHE A 160 -8.58 -1.99 10.07
CA PHE A 160 -8.35 -0.97 9.05
C PHE A 160 -8.80 -1.39 7.64
N ILE A 161 -9.21 -2.66 7.48
CA ILE A 161 -9.62 -3.26 6.22
C ILE A 161 -11.14 -3.40 6.20
N LYS A 162 -11.78 -3.01 5.09
CA LYS A 162 -13.24 -2.99 4.93
C LYS A 162 -13.77 -4.31 4.36
#